data_AF-A0A368DYS0-F1
#
_entry.id   AF-A0A368DYS0-F1
#
_cell.length_a   1.000
_cell.length_b   1.000
_cell.length_c   1.000
_cell.angle_alpha   90.00
_cell.angle_beta   90.00
_cell.angle_gamma   90.00
#
_symmetry.space_group_name_H-M   'P 1'
#
loop_
_entity.id
_entity.type
_entity.pdbx_description
1 polymer ?
#
loop_
_entity_poly.entity_id
_entity_poly.type
_entity_poly.pdbx_seq_one_letter_code
_entity_poly.pdbx_strand_id
1 'polypeptide(L)'
;MVWVNMAELTISINSRPFAIACADGDEQRVSRLAEDLAARLGEVKKHVSGAGDSHLLVLVGLTLCDELNQLNDQIEGVRQDVEAAGKTRLELEKQVKEFEKLIATSLVSATEKIQSLSENLEK
;
A
#
# COMPACT_ATOMS: atom_id res chain seq x y z
N MET A 1 26.31 -9.43 -21.42
CA MET A 1 27.13 -9.85 -20.26
C MET A 1 27.30 -8.60 -19.41
N VAL A 2 26.36 -8.36 -18.49
CA VAL A 2 26.36 -7.14 -17.67
C VAL A 2 27.42 -7.34 -16.60
N TRP A 3 28.48 -6.56 -16.66
CA TRP A 3 29.46 -6.45 -15.59
C TRP A 3 28.79 -5.63 -14.49
N VAL A 4 28.20 -6.29 -13.50
CA VAL A 4 27.92 -5.66 -12.21
C VAL A 4 29.29 -5.48 -11.57
N ASN A 5 29.74 -4.24 -11.37
CA ASN A 5 30.89 -3.99 -10.54
C ASN A 5 30.49 -4.39 -9.11
N MET A 6 31.13 -5.42 -8.58
CA MET A 6 30.79 -6.04 -7.30
C MET A 6 31.78 -5.53 -6.26
N ALA A 7 31.32 -4.62 -5.41
CA ALA A 7 31.99 -4.33 -4.16
C ALA A 7 31.66 -5.43 -3.14
N GLU A 8 32.64 -5.83 -2.35
CA GLU A 8 32.44 -6.77 -1.24
C GLU A 8 32.45 -5.99 0.08
N LEU A 9 31.33 -6.04 0.81
CA LEU A 9 31.19 -5.40 2.10
C LEU A 9 31.16 -6.48 3.18
N THR A 10 32.00 -6.33 4.20
CA THR A 10 31.92 -7.16 5.41
C THR A 10 30.95 -6.53 6.40
N ILE A 11 29.87 -7.23 6.71
CA ILE A 11 28.89 -6.86 7.75
C ILE A 11 29.10 -7.73 8.99
N SER A 12 28.58 -7.31 10.15
CA SER A 12 28.63 -8.08 11.39
C SER A 12 27.23 -8.37 11.91
N ILE A 13 26.89 -9.66 12.07
CA ILE A 13 25.62 -10.10 12.65
C ILE A 13 25.93 -10.97 13.87
N ASN A 14 25.47 -10.58 15.07
CA ASN A 14 25.74 -11.28 16.34
C ASN A 14 27.24 -11.50 16.59
N SER A 15 28.05 -10.47 16.35
CA SER A 15 29.52 -10.50 16.49
C SER A 15 30.23 -11.47 15.54
N ARG A 16 29.56 -11.93 14.46
CA ARG A 16 30.18 -12.71 13.39
C ARG A 16 30.28 -11.91 12.10
N PRO A 17 31.45 -11.88 11.45
CA PRO A 17 31.61 -11.23 10.16
C PRO A 17 30.99 -12.08 9.04
N PHE A 18 30.31 -11.42 8.11
CA PHE A 18 29.79 -12.00 6.87
C PHE A 18 30.19 -11.11 5.69
N ALA A 19 30.78 -11.70 4.66
CA ALA A 19 31.09 -10.98 3.43
C ALA A 19 29.89 -11.04 2.48
N ILE A 20 29.40 -9.88 2.08
CA ILE A 20 28.24 -9.71 1.23
C ILE A 20 28.66 -8.95 -0.02
N ALA A 21 28.37 -9.52 -1.18
CA ALA A 21 28.52 -8.82 -2.45
C ALA A 21 27.37 -7.82 -2.61
N CYS A 22 27.70 -6.57 -2.89
CA CYS A 22 26.76 -5.52 -3.21
C CYS A 22 27.15 -4.81 -4.51
N ALA A 23 26.19 -4.14 -5.13
CA ALA A 23 26.49 -3.25 -6.23
C ALA A 23 27.29 -2.04 -5.71
N ASP A 24 28.15 -1.46 -6.55
CA ASP A 24 28.81 -0.20 -6.22
C ASP A 24 27.80 0.89 -5.84
N GLY A 25 28.03 1.53 -4.71
CA GLY A 25 27.17 2.60 -4.18
C GLY A 25 26.02 2.11 -3.28
N ASP A 26 25.78 0.80 -3.19
CA ASP A 26 24.78 0.21 -2.29
C ASP A 26 25.32 -0.10 -0.89
N GLU A 27 26.60 0.14 -0.61
CA GLU A 27 27.29 -0.29 0.62
C GLU A 27 26.58 0.27 1.86
N GLN A 28 26.15 1.54 1.82
CA GLN A 28 25.44 2.17 2.93
C GLN A 28 24.06 1.53 3.15
N ARG A 29 23.35 1.15 2.08
CA ARG A 29 22.06 0.47 2.18
C ARG A 29 22.23 -0.90 2.80
N VAL A 30 23.22 -1.67 2.35
CA VAL A 30 23.51 -3.01 2.88
C VAL A 30 23.94 -2.96 4.34
N SER A 31 24.75 -1.96 4.74
CA SER A 31 25.11 -1.74 6.14
C SER A 31 23.88 -1.50 7.02
N ARG A 32 22.94 -0.65 6.58
CA ARG A 32 21.69 -0.40 7.32
C ARG A 32 20.83 -1.66 7.45
N LEU A 33 20.68 -2.41 6.35
CA LEU A 33 19.94 -3.68 6.39
C LEU A 33 20.59 -4.69 7.35
N ALA A 34 21.92 -4.71 7.45
CA ALA A 34 22.62 -5.56 8.41
C ALA A 34 22.39 -5.11 9.86
N GLU A 35 22.40 -3.81 10.13
CA GLU A 35 22.06 -3.24 11.45
C GLU A 35 20.63 -3.61 11.86
N ASP A 36 19.67 -3.46 10.94
CA ASP A 36 18.27 -3.81 11.17
C ASP A 36 18.10 -5.32 11.47
N LEU A 37 18.79 -6.17 10.69
CA LEU A 37 18.80 -7.62 10.92
C LEU A 37 19.43 -7.98 12.27
N ALA A 38 20.54 -7.34 12.63
CA ALA A 38 21.21 -7.56 13.91
C ALA A 38 20.33 -7.14 15.10
N ALA A 39 19.61 -6.03 14.99
CA ALA A 39 18.65 -5.59 15.99
C ALA A 39 17.52 -6.61 16.19
N ARG A 40 16.92 -7.09 15.10
CA ARG A 40 15.86 -8.11 15.14
C ARG A 40 16.34 -9.42 15.74
N LEU A 41 17.53 -9.87 15.38
CA LEU A 41 18.16 -11.05 16.00
C LEU A 41 18.39 -10.85 17.50
N GLY A 42 18.80 -9.64 17.91
CA GLY A 42 18.93 -9.27 19.32
C GLY A 42 17.61 -9.42 20.09
N GLU A 43 16.50 -8.96 19.52
CA GLU A 43 15.17 -9.13 20.13
C GLU A 43 14.74 -10.59 20.21
N VAL A 44 14.96 -11.38 19.15
CA VAL A 44 14.63 -12.81 19.16
C VAL A 44 15.48 -13.56 20.20
N LYS A 45 16.77 -13.23 20.31
CA LYS A 45 17.69 -13.83 21.28
C LYS A 45 17.28 -13.58 22.74
N LYS A 46 16.60 -12.47 23.05
CA LYS A 46 16.05 -12.21 24.39
C LYS A 46 14.95 -13.20 24.77
N HIS A 47 14.18 -13.68 23.79
CA HIS A 47 13.04 -14.58 24.00
C HIS A 47 13.43 -16.05 23.85
N VAL A 48 14.46 -16.35 23.06
CA VAL A 48 14.91 -17.70 22.76
C VAL A 48 16.33 -17.89 23.30
N SER A 49 16.42 -18.37 24.54
CA SER A 49 17.69 -18.67 25.21
C SER A 49 18.21 -20.05 24.82
N GLY A 50 19.54 -20.21 24.75
CA GLY A 50 20.20 -21.49 24.48
C GLY A 50 20.23 -21.94 23.02
N ALA A 51 19.63 -21.18 22.09
CA ALA A 51 19.75 -21.46 20.65
C ALA A 51 21.10 -21.01 20.09
N GLY A 52 21.66 -21.81 19.17
CA GLY A 52 22.83 -21.42 18.39
C GLY A 52 22.50 -20.38 17.32
N ASP A 53 23.52 -19.66 16.85
CA ASP A 53 23.36 -18.51 15.95
C ASP A 53 22.63 -18.87 14.64
N SER A 54 22.87 -20.06 14.08
CA SER A 54 22.17 -20.53 12.88
C SER A 54 20.67 -20.71 13.12
N HIS A 55 20.26 -21.24 14.28
CA HIS A 55 18.84 -21.39 14.61
C HIS A 55 18.17 -20.03 14.84
N LEU A 56 18.86 -19.09 15.49
CA LEU A 56 18.36 -17.74 15.66
C LEU A 56 18.16 -17.04 14.31
N LEU A 57 19.10 -17.17 13.38
CA LEU A 57 18.99 -16.61 12.03
C LEU A 57 17.82 -17.22 11.25
N VAL A 58 17.61 -18.55 11.34
CA VAL A 58 16.45 -19.21 10.72
C VAL A 58 15.15 -18.68 11.30
N LEU A 59 15.06 -18.53 12.63
CA LEU A 59 13.85 -18.03 13.29
C LEU A 59 13.56 -16.57 12.86
N VAL A 60 14.56 -15.70 12.88
CA VAL A 60 14.42 -14.31 12.38
C VAL A 60 13.98 -14.29 10.91
N GLY A 61 14.58 -15.14 10.07
CA GLY A 61 14.21 -15.24 8.66
C GLY A 61 12.74 -15.63 8.46
N LEU A 62 12.25 -16.63 9.21
CA LEU A 62 10.84 -17.03 9.17
C LEU A 62 9.91 -15.92 9.65
N THR A 63 10.27 -15.22 10.74
CA THR A 63 9.50 -14.08 11.24
C THR A 63 9.42 -12.95 10.21
N LEU A 64 10.53 -12.62 9.54
CA LEU A 64 10.54 -11.61 8.47
C LEU A 64 9.67 -12.03 7.27
N CYS A 65 9.68 -13.31 6.89
CA CYS A 65 8.81 -13.81 5.84
C CYS A 65 7.32 -13.69 6.22
N ASP A 66 6.97 -13.99 7.47
CA ASP A 66 5.60 -13.84 7.96
C ASP A 66 5.16 -12.37 7.97
N GLU A 67 6.01 -11.45 8.48
CA GLU A 67 5.76 -10.00 8.44
C GLU A 67 5.52 -9.50 7.00
N LEU A 68 6.33 -9.94 6.04
CA LEU A 68 6.17 -9.58 4.62
C LEU A 68 4.84 -10.09 4.03
N ASN A 69 4.44 -11.32 4.37
CA ASN A 69 3.16 -11.86 3.92
C ASN A 69 1.99 -11.08 4.51
N GLN A 70 2.02 -10.77 5.81
CA GLN A 70 1.00 -9.96 6.46
C GLN A 70 0.89 -8.56 5.84
N LEU A 71 2.02 -7.92 5.52
CA LEU A 71 2.02 -6.62 4.84
C LEU A 71 1.43 -6.69 3.42
N ASN A 72 1.72 -7.76 2.67
CA ASN A 72 1.12 -7.98 1.36
C ASN A 72 -0.40 -8.17 1.44
N ASP A 73 -0.87 -8.94 2.41
CA ASP A 73 -2.32 -9.15 2.64
C ASP A 73 -3.02 -7.83 3.02
N GLN A 74 -2.37 -6.99 3.86
CA GLN A 74 -2.88 -5.66 4.20
C GLN A 74 -2.95 -4.73 2.98
N ILE A 75 -1.91 -4.73 2.13
CA ILE A 75 -1.91 -3.95 0.88
C ILE A 75 -3.06 -4.39 -0.02
N GLU A 76 -3.31 -5.68 -0.13
CA GLU A 76 -4.40 -6.20 -0.94
C GLU A 76 -5.77 -5.80 -0.38
N GLY A 77 -5.96 -5.87 0.95
CA GLY A 77 -7.17 -5.35 1.61
C GLY A 77 -7.41 -3.87 1.31
N VAL A 78 -6.38 -3.02 1.45
CA VAL A 78 -6.48 -1.59 1.12
C VAL A 78 -6.82 -1.36 -0.35
N ARG A 79 -6.27 -2.16 -1.28
CA ARG A 79 -6.60 -2.07 -2.70
C ARG A 79 -8.07 -2.38 -2.96
N GLN A 80 -8.62 -3.40 -2.30
CA GLN A 80 -10.03 -3.78 -2.41
C GLN A 80 -10.94 -2.67 -1.87
N ASP A 81 -10.58 -2.06 -0.73
CA ASP A 81 -11.32 -0.95 -0.15
C ASP A 81 -11.34 0.28 -1.07
N VAL A 82 -10.19 0.61 -1.68
CA VAL A 82 -10.07 1.70 -2.65
C VAL A 82 -10.93 1.41 -3.89
N GLU A 83 -10.94 0.18 -4.39
CA GLU A 83 -11.78 -0.21 -5.52
C GLU A 83 -13.28 -0.10 -5.17
N ALA A 84 -13.69 -0.58 -4.00
CA ALA A 84 -15.06 -0.50 -3.51
C ALA A 84 -15.52 0.96 -3.32
N ALA A 85 -14.65 1.81 -2.76
CA ALA A 85 -14.90 3.24 -2.64
C ALA A 85 -15.03 3.91 -4.02
N GLY A 86 -14.18 3.53 -4.98
CA GLY A 86 -14.25 3.99 -6.36
C GLY A 86 -15.57 3.62 -7.04
N LYS A 87 -16.04 2.38 -6.87
CA LYS A 87 -17.35 1.93 -7.39
C LYS A 87 -18.51 2.70 -6.77
N THR A 88 -18.49 2.88 -5.44
CA THR A 88 -19.51 3.66 -4.72
C THR A 88 -19.56 5.10 -5.22
N ARG A 89 -18.41 5.74 -5.43
CA ARG A 89 -18.32 7.10 -5.99
C ARG A 89 -18.94 7.18 -7.38
N LEU A 90 -18.59 6.26 -8.28
CA LEU A 90 -19.15 6.23 -9.64
C LEU A 90 -20.67 6.05 -9.65
N GLU A 91 -21.19 5.23 -8.75
CA GLU A 91 -22.63 5.01 -8.61
C GLU A 91 -23.35 6.27 -8.08
N LEU A 92 -22.78 6.93 -7.07
CA LEU A 92 -23.31 8.20 -6.58
C LEU A 92 -23.29 9.29 -7.67
N GLU A 93 -22.21 9.39 -8.45
CA GLU A 93 -22.12 10.32 -9.58
C GLU A 93 -23.23 10.07 -10.62
N LYS A 94 -23.57 8.81 -10.91
CA LYS A 94 -24.69 8.48 -11.79
C LYS A 94 -26.03 8.93 -11.19
N GLN A 95 -26.27 8.65 -9.92
CA GLN A 95 -27.51 9.03 -9.24
C GLN A 95 -27.69 10.56 -9.22
N VAL A 96 -26.61 11.31 -8.95
CA VAL A 96 -26.62 12.77 -9.01
C VAL A 96 -26.98 13.27 -10.41
N LYS A 97 -26.38 12.71 -11.47
CA LYS A 97 -26.70 13.09 -12.86
C LYS A 97 -28.14 12.77 -13.25
N GLU A 98 -28.67 11.63 -12.83
CA GLU A 98 -30.07 11.29 -13.11
C GLU A 98 -31.04 12.21 -12.36
N PHE A 99 -30.73 12.54 -11.10
CA PHE A 99 -31.51 13.51 -10.34
C PHE A 99 -31.48 14.92 -10.95
N GLU A 100 -30.31 15.36 -11.43
CA GLU A 100 -30.14 16.63 -12.14
C GLU A 100 -31.03 16.71 -13.39
N LYS A 101 -31.07 15.65 -14.22
CA LYS A 101 -31.96 15.57 -15.39
C LYS A 101 -33.43 15.65 -15.01
N LEU A 102 -33.83 14.96 -13.94
CA LEU A 102 -35.21 14.95 -13.47
C LEU A 102 -35.64 16.35 -13.00
N ILE A 103 -34.77 17.04 -12.25
CA ILE A 103 -35.01 18.42 -11.83
C ILE A 103 -35.12 19.35 -13.04
N ALA A 104 -34.18 19.27 -13.98
CA ALA A 104 -34.20 20.11 -15.17
C ALA A 104 -35.50 19.95 -15.97
N THR A 105 -35.96 18.71 -16.15
CA THR A 105 -37.21 18.40 -16.85
C THR A 105 -38.44 18.94 -16.12
N SER A 106 -38.50 18.75 -14.80
CA SER A 106 -39.60 19.27 -13.96
C SER A 106 -39.67 20.79 -14.00
N LEU A 107 -38.51 21.47 -13.94
CA LEU A 107 -38.42 22.92 -13.99
C LEU A 107 -38.94 23.47 -15.33
N VAL A 108 -38.52 22.87 -16.45
CA VAL A 108 -39.01 23.23 -17.79
C VAL A 108 -40.52 23.06 -17.87
N SER A 109 -41.06 21.91 -17.45
CA SER A 109 -42.51 21.68 -17.47
C SER A 109 -43.30 22.65 -16.58
N ALA A 110 -42.74 23.04 -15.44
CA ALA A 110 -43.37 24.05 -14.58
C ALA A 110 -43.42 25.42 -15.27
N THR A 111 -42.33 25.83 -15.93
CA THR A 111 -42.29 27.08 -16.72
C THR A 111 -43.30 27.04 -17.87
N GLU A 112 -43.39 25.93 -18.62
CA GLU A 112 -44.38 25.77 -19.70
C GLU A 112 -45.82 25.91 -19.19
N LYS A 113 -46.16 25.31 -18.05
CA LYS A 113 -47.48 25.45 -17.43
C LYS A 113 -47.78 26.89 -17.02
N ILE A 114 -46.82 27.59 -16.42
CA ILE A 114 -46.96 29.00 -16.05
C ILE A 114 -47.21 29.86 -17.30
N GLN A 115 -46.43 29.66 -18.36
CA GLN A 115 -46.58 30.37 -19.64
C GLN A 115 -48.00 30.18 -20.20
N SER A 116 -48.51 28.96 -20.21
CA SER A 116 -49.85 28.64 -20.72
C SER A 116 -50.98 29.29 -19.92
N LEU A 117 -50.81 29.45 -18.60
CA LEU A 117 -51.77 30.15 -17.74
C LEU A 117 -51.77 31.65 -18.02
N SER A 118 -50.59 32.25 -18.21
CA SER A 118 -50.45 33.65 -18.58
C SER A 118 -51.10 33.95 -19.94
N GLU A 119 -50.85 33.13 -20.97
CA GLU A 119 -51.44 33.32 -22.31
C GLU A 119 -52.97 33.20 -22.31
N ASN A 120 -53.55 32.37 -21.45
CA ASN A 120 -55.01 32.25 -21.32
C ASN A 120 -55.65 33.44 -20.60
N LEU A 121 -54.90 34.19 -19.78
CA LEU A 121 -55.39 35.38 -19.08
C LEU A 121 -55.32 36.65 -19.95
N GLU A 122 -54.51 36.65 -21.02
CA GLU A 122 -54.38 37.76 -21.97
C GLU A 122 -55.42 37.73 -23.11
N LYS A 123 -56.21 36.66 -23.23
CA LYS A 123 -57.35 36.53 -24.15
C LYS A 123 -58.67 36.92 -23.49
#